data_AF-A0AAE8LR69-F1
#
_entry.id   AF-A0AAE8LR69-F1
#
_cell.length_a   1.000
_cell.length_b   1.000
_cell.length_c   1.000
_cell.angle_alpha   90.00
_cell.angle_beta   90.00
_cell.angle_gamma   90.00
#
_symmetry.space_group_name_H-M   'P 1'
#
loop_
_entity.id
_entity.type
_entity.pdbx_description
1 polymer ?
#
loop_
_entity_poly.entity_id
_entity_poly.type
_entity_poly.pdbx_seq_one_letter_code
_entity_poly.pdbx_strand_id
1 'polypeptide(L)'
;MSNLIGTGFNASSDDGELATLESDLRALAEIGCDTVEIAATSLDLIAGGRIIEERAQRFVALAKEFDFRYTVHGLVSSNFMDPVTCRYQIDAAKALAVLCDRIGAGILVQHSGALRADQIAERADADSREREALFELAEFCKPYGVRVALENIFSTEPGQYRQTPAEVAQTVKAIGHDNVVALIDFSHAYLESTYRGLDFREQLRAMAPVAGHLHVHDSFGRPQGFYQPYFDQENTALGIGDLHMPLGWGDIDWQGIFSELTFLPDTVLMMEIGRRYRAEQPASLEMARHLMSLYTERMQIAAE
;
A
#
# COMPACT_ATOMS: atom_id res chain seq x y z
N MET A 1 -3.84 -24.49 -1.70
CA MET A 1 -3.71 -23.56 -0.57
C MET A 1 -3.97 -22.16 -1.10
N SER A 2 -4.63 -21.28 -0.35
CA SER A 2 -4.89 -19.91 -0.81
C SER A 2 -3.58 -19.12 -0.84
N ASN A 3 -3.41 -18.27 -1.85
CA ASN A 3 -2.28 -17.33 -1.91
C ASN A 3 -2.47 -16.13 -0.97
N LEU A 4 -3.72 -15.87 -0.54
CA LEU A 4 -4.04 -14.82 0.43
C LEU A 4 -3.92 -15.37 1.85
N ILE A 5 -3.11 -14.73 2.69
CA ILE A 5 -2.70 -15.27 4.00
C ILE A 5 -3.24 -14.51 5.22
N GLY A 6 -3.88 -13.36 5.01
CA GLY A 6 -4.43 -12.56 6.10
C GLY A 6 -5.12 -11.29 5.61
N THR A 7 -5.89 -10.69 6.50
CA THR A 7 -6.57 -9.42 6.27
C THR A 7 -6.76 -8.63 7.56
N GLY A 8 -6.65 -7.32 7.43
CA GLY A 8 -6.95 -6.39 8.52
C GLY A 8 -6.78 -4.97 8.06
N PHE A 9 -6.32 -4.08 8.94
CA PHE A 9 -6.40 -2.64 8.71
C PHE A 9 -5.04 -1.96 8.88
N ASN A 10 -4.92 -0.79 8.27
CA ASN A 10 -3.83 0.12 8.57
C ASN A 10 -4.00 0.75 9.97
N ALA A 11 -2.89 0.99 10.65
CA ALA A 11 -2.80 1.64 11.94
C ALA A 11 -1.70 2.71 11.92
N SER A 12 -1.95 3.83 12.57
CA SER A 12 -1.01 4.95 12.61
C SER A 12 -1.10 5.70 13.93
N SER A 13 -0.04 6.44 14.25
CA SER A 13 -0.09 7.48 15.28
C SER A 13 -0.81 8.72 14.74
N ASP A 14 -1.53 9.41 15.61
CA ASP A 14 -2.19 10.69 15.29
C ASP A 14 -1.29 11.90 15.58
N ASP A 15 -0.27 11.72 16.41
CA ASP A 15 0.49 12.80 17.05
C ASP A 15 2.00 12.55 17.14
N GLY A 16 2.50 11.48 16.52
CA GLY A 16 3.92 11.10 16.60
C GLY A 16 4.28 10.24 17.81
N GLU A 17 3.30 9.94 18.68
CA GLU A 17 3.49 9.18 19.90
C GLU A 17 2.89 7.77 19.83
N LEU A 18 3.51 6.85 20.57
CA LEU A 18 3.12 5.44 20.60
C LEU A 18 1.76 5.20 21.25
N ALA A 19 1.29 6.11 22.11
CA ALA A 19 0.03 5.93 22.84
C ALA A 19 -1.20 5.95 21.91
N THR A 20 -1.19 6.80 20.88
CA THR A 20 -2.28 6.86 19.90
C THR A 20 -2.28 5.64 18.99
N LEU A 21 -1.09 5.14 18.60
CA LEU A 21 -0.95 3.87 17.89
C LEU A 21 -1.43 2.69 18.76
N GLU A 22 -1.04 2.62 20.03
CA GLU A 22 -1.48 1.56 20.95
C GLU A 22 -2.99 1.49 21.06
N SER A 23 -3.67 2.64 21.19
CA SER A 23 -5.13 2.69 21.23
C SER A 23 -5.76 2.10 19.97
N ASP A 24 -5.16 2.35 18.80
CA ASP A 24 -5.62 1.81 17.51
C ASP A 24 -5.41 0.29 17.45
N LEU A 25 -4.23 -0.18 17.84
CA LEU A 25 -3.90 -1.61 17.90
C LEU A 25 -4.83 -2.38 18.85
N ARG A 26 -5.18 -1.81 20.00
CA ARG A 26 -6.16 -2.41 20.92
C ARG A 26 -7.55 -2.53 20.29
N ALA A 27 -8.02 -1.47 19.63
CA ALA A 27 -9.31 -1.50 18.92
C ALA A 27 -9.33 -2.56 17.81
N LEU A 28 -8.25 -2.65 17.01
CA LEU A 28 -8.11 -3.66 15.96
C LEU A 28 -8.06 -5.09 16.53
N ALA A 29 -7.43 -5.29 17.69
CA ALA A 29 -7.38 -6.58 18.37
C ALA A 29 -8.79 -7.00 18.86
N GLU A 30 -9.58 -6.04 19.36
CA GLU A 30 -10.96 -6.26 19.80
C GLU A 30 -11.89 -6.64 18.63
N ILE A 31 -11.67 -6.05 17.44
CA ILE A 31 -12.40 -6.41 16.20
C ILE A 31 -12.00 -7.80 15.70
N GLY A 32 -10.81 -8.28 16.09
CA GLY A 32 -10.33 -9.62 15.77
C GLY A 32 -9.80 -9.76 14.34
N CYS A 33 -9.17 -8.71 13.79
CA CYS A 33 -8.35 -8.86 12.58
C CYS A 33 -7.01 -9.55 12.91
N ASP A 34 -6.43 -10.24 11.93
CA ASP A 34 -5.21 -11.03 12.13
C ASP A 34 -3.93 -10.33 11.65
N THR A 35 -4.08 -9.25 10.89
CA THR A 35 -2.99 -8.55 10.22
C THR A 35 -3.15 -7.05 10.40
N VAL A 36 -2.04 -6.35 10.67
CA VAL A 36 -2.02 -4.88 10.78
C VAL A 36 -0.89 -4.33 9.92
N GLU A 37 -1.20 -3.30 9.13
CA GLU A 37 -0.18 -2.49 8.48
C GLU A 37 0.11 -1.25 9.32
N ILE A 38 1.34 -1.12 9.81
CA ILE A 38 1.73 0.05 10.60
C ILE A 38 2.31 1.10 9.66
N ALA A 39 1.71 2.28 9.63
CA ALA A 39 2.33 3.46 9.06
C ALA A 39 3.46 3.96 9.98
N ALA A 40 4.62 3.29 9.90
CA ALA A 40 5.74 3.53 10.81
C ALA A 40 6.28 4.97 10.72
N THR A 41 6.05 5.65 9.60
CA THR A 41 6.44 7.05 9.39
C THR A 41 5.50 8.07 10.03
N SER A 42 4.39 7.62 10.63
CA SER A 42 3.60 8.44 11.56
C SER A 42 4.29 8.59 12.92
N LEU A 43 5.38 7.84 13.17
CA LEU A 43 6.21 7.91 14.36
C LEU A 43 7.61 8.40 13.98
N ASP A 44 8.21 9.24 14.81
CA ASP A 44 9.62 9.68 14.66
C ASP A 44 10.60 8.53 15.03
N LEU A 45 10.52 7.38 14.35
CA LEU A 45 11.42 6.24 14.58
C LEU A 45 12.77 6.41 13.87
N ILE A 46 12.82 7.27 12.85
CA ILE A 46 13.97 7.47 11.98
C ILE A 46 14.24 8.97 11.84
N ALA A 47 15.49 9.38 12.00
CA ALA A 47 15.94 10.75 11.76
C ALA A 47 17.12 10.77 10.78
N GLY A 48 16.89 11.34 9.59
CA GLY A 48 17.91 11.45 8.54
C GLY A 48 18.47 10.10 8.11
N GLY A 49 17.59 9.12 7.88
CA GLY A 49 17.98 7.76 7.46
C GLY A 49 18.56 6.87 8.57
N ARG A 50 18.51 7.30 9.83
CA ARG A 50 19.04 6.53 10.97
C ARG A 50 17.97 6.25 12.01
N ILE A 51 17.93 5.02 12.52
CA ILE A 51 17.00 4.61 13.56
C ILE A 51 17.31 5.35 14.87
N ILE A 52 16.27 5.90 15.50
CA ILE A 52 16.31 6.42 16.87
C ILE A 52 16.07 5.25 17.82
N GLU A 53 17.16 4.62 18.28
CA GLU A 53 17.09 3.34 19.00
C GLU A 53 16.17 3.33 20.21
N GLU A 54 16.12 4.42 21.00
CA GLU A 54 15.22 4.53 22.14
C GLU A 54 13.74 4.40 21.72
N ARG A 55 13.33 5.12 20.66
CA ARG A 55 11.96 5.06 20.14
C ARG A 55 11.67 3.72 19.48
N ALA A 56 12.63 3.18 18.71
CA ALA A 56 12.50 1.89 18.06
C ALA A 56 12.32 0.74 19.07
N GLN A 57 13.04 0.76 20.20
CA GLN A 57 12.88 -0.25 21.25
C GLN A 57 11.48 -0.22 21.86
N ARG A 58 10.93 0.97 22.14
CA ARG A 58 9.57 1.14 22.65
C ARG A 58 8.53 0.70 21.62
N PHE A 59 8.72 1.02 20.35
CA PHE A 59 7.88 0.57 19.25
C PHE A 59 7.85 -0.96 19.13
N VAL A 60 9.02 -1.60 19.14
CA VAL A 60 9.13 -3.07 19.09
C VAL A 60 8.51 -3.72 20.32
N ALA A 61 8.65 -3.12 21.51
CA ALA A 61 8.01 -3.62 22.72
C ALA A 61 6.49 -3.58 22.60
N LEU A 62 5.93 -2.46 22.12
CA LEU A 62 4.49 -2.30 21.88
C LEU A 62 3.98 -3.32 20.87
N ALA A 63 4.65 -3.48 19.72
CA ALA A 63 4.23 -4.44 18.70
C ALA A 63 4.18 -5.88 19.24
N LYS A 64 5.07 -6.26 20.15
CA LYS A 64 5.09 -7.59 20.78
C LYS A 64 3.97 -7.84 21.79
N GLU A 65 3.21 -6.81 22.18
CA GLU A 65 2.03 -6.99 23.04
C GLU A 65 0.84 -7.61 22.30
N PHE A 66 0.87 -7.63 20.96
CA PHE A 66 -0.22 -8.11 20.13
C PHE A 66 0.23 -9.28 19.26
N ASP A 67 -0.70 -10.17 18.93
CA ASP A 67 -0.48 -11.35 18.10
C ASP A 67 -0.92 -11.10 16.65
N PHE A 68 -0.52 -9.94 16.10
CA PHE A 68 -0.80 -9.62 14.70
C PHE A 68 0.32 -10.11 13.79
N ARG A 69 -0.05 -10.47 12.56
CA ARG A 69 0.88 -10.40 11.44
C ARG A 69 1.11 -8.93 11.11
N TYR A 70 2.36 -8.50 11.03
CA TYR A 70 2.68 -7.13 10.69
C TYR A 70 3.10 -6.95 9.23
N THR A 71 2.71 -5.83 8.67
CA THR A 71 3.30 -5.21 7.48
C THR A 71 3.60 -3.74 7.82
N VAL A 72 4.48 -3.09 7.08
CA VAL A 72 4.85 -1.69 7.34
C VAL A 72 4.58 -0.86 6.12
N HIS A 73 3.77 0.18 6.28
CA HIS A 73 3.67 1.23 5.30
C HIS A 73 4.90 2.14 5.43
N GLY A 74 5.65 2.30 4.34
CA GLY A 74 6.82 3.18 4.30
C GLY A 74 6.44 4.66 4.24
N LEU A 75 7.36 5.47 3.71
CA LEU A 75 7.13 6.90 3.51
C LEU A 75 5.96 7.10 2.52
N VAL A 76 4.89 7.78 2.97
CA VAL A 76 3.74 8.15 2.13
C VAL A 76 4.19 9.09 0.99
N SER A 77 5.05 10.06 1.27
CA SER A 77 5.61 10.94 0.23
C SER A 77 6.87 10.34 -0.41
N SER A 78 6.92 9.01 -0.60
CA SER A 78 8.08 8.37 -1.21
C SER A 78 8.10 8.54 -2.74
N ASN A 79 9.31 8.69 -3.27
CA ASN A 79 9.57 9.04 -4.65
C ASN A 79 11.06 8.79 -5.02
N PHE A 80 11.38 7.59 -5.52
CA PHE A 80 12.72 7.29 -6.00
C PHE A 80 13.05 7.88 -7.39
N MET A 81 12.07 8.47 -8.08
CA MET A 81 12.31 9.19 -9.33
C MET A 81 12.92 10.58 -9.11
N ASP A 82 12.75 11.19 -7.93
CA ASP A 82 13.27 12.53 -7.66
C ASP A 82 14.79 12.49 -7.31
N PRO A 83 15.67 13.03 -8.16
CA PRO A 83 17.11 12.98 -7.94
C PRO A 83 17.56 13.73 -6.67
N VAL A 84 16.81 14.76 -6.26
CA VAL A 84 17.20 15.63 -5.14
C VAL A 84 17.07 14.87 -3.82
N THR A 85 16.06 14.01 -3.70
CA THR A 85 15.72 13.35 -2.44
C THR A 85 15.96 11.83 -2.46
N CYS A 86 16.13 11.22 -3.63
CA CYS A 86 16.23 9.77 -3.81
C CYS A 86 17.19 9.09 -2.81
N ARG A 87 18.41 9.63 -2.64
CA ARG A 87 19.39 9.03 -1.72
C ARG A 87 18.93 9.03 -0.26
N TYR A 88 18.36 10.13 0.22
CA TYR A 88 17.82 10.22 1.59
C TYR A 88 16.64 9.29 1.81
N GLN A 89 15.82 9.10 0.78
CA GLN A 89 14.70 8.19 0.83
C GLN A 89 15.14 6.72 0.85
N ILE A 90 16.17 6.35 0.09
CA ILE A 90 16.76 5.00 0.15
C ILE A 90 17.29 4.72 1.55
N ASP A 91 18.01 5.67 2.16
CA ASP A 91 18.53 5.51 3.52
C ASP A 91 17.39 5.34 4.55
N ALA A 92 16.32 6.11 4.42
CA ALA A 92 15.13 5.95 5.26
C ALA A 92 14.42 4.60 5.04
N ALA A 93 14.26 4.17 3.79
CA ALA A 93 13.65 2.88 3.45
C ALA A 93 14.46 1.69 3.99
N LYS A 94 15.81 1.77 3.95
CA LYS A 94 16.69 0.78 4.57
C LYS A 94 16.51 0.71 6.08
N ALA A 95 16.41 1.86 6.75
CA ALA A 95 16.12 1.90 8.19
C ALA A 95 14.72 1.33 8.51
N LEU A 96 13.71 1.58 7.67
CA LEU A 96 12.38 0.97 7.80
C LEU A 96 12.43 -0.55 7.60
N ALA A 97 13.21 -1.07 6.65
CA ALA A 97 13.39 -2.51 6.46
C ALA A 97 13.98 -3.20 7.70
N VAL A 98 14.93 -2.55 8.38
CA VAL A 98 15.45 -3.03 9.67
C VAL A 98 14.36 -3.01 10.75
N LEU A 99 13.48 -2.00 10.78
CA LEU A 99 12.35 -1.98 11.72
C LEU A 99 11.31 -3.06 11.41
N CYS A 100 11.09 -3.38 10.13
CA CYS A 100 10.22 -4.48 9.70
C CYS A 100 10.71 -5.80 10.30
N ASP A 101 12.00 -6.12 10.15
CA ASP A 101 12.63 -7.31 10.74
C ASP A 101 12.41 -7.39 12.26
N ARG A 102 12.61 -6.27 12.98
CA ARG A 102 12.48 -6.24 14.45
C ARG A 102 11.07 -6.56 14.96
N ILE A 103 10.04 -6.37 14.14
CA ILE A 103 8.64 -6.70 14.47
C ILE A 103 8.12 -7.92 13.68
N GLY A 104 8.98 -8.59 12.90
CA GLY A 104 8.59 -9.73 12.07
C GLY A 104 7.70 -9.38 10.88
N ALA A 105 7.73 -8.13 10.40
CA ALA A 105 6.99 -7.72 9.20
C ALA A 105 7.74 -8.12 7.93
N GLY A 106 7.07 -8.87 7.05
CA GLY A 106 7.65 -9.35 5.79
C GLY A 106 7.48 -8.41 4.59
N ILE A 107 6.73 -7.32 4.75
CA ILE A 107 6.42 -6.33 3.70
C ILE A 107 6.79 -4.93 4.16
N LEU A 108 7.48 -4.20 3.28
CA LEU A 108 7.65 -2.75 3.34
C LEU A 108 6.99 -2.12 2.11
N VAL A 109 5.95 -1.31 2.30
CA VAL A 109 5.30 -0.57 1.21
C VAL A 109 6.17 0.61 0.77
N GLN A 110 6.27 0.79 -0.54
CA GLN A 110 7.01 1.87 -1.20
C GLN A 110 6.13 2.42 -2.33
N HIS A 111 5.88 3.72 -2.36
CA HIS A 111 5.09 4.32 -3.44
C HIS A 111 5.90 4.36 -4.74
N SER A 112 5.23 4.12 -5.86
CA SER A 112 5.77 4.44 -7.17
C SER A 112 5.98 5.95 -7.31
N GLY A 113 7.10 6.29 -7.94
CA GLY A 113 7.59 7.65 -8.02
C GLY A 113 6.77 8.54 -8.94
N ALA A 114 7.12 9.82 -8.89
CA ALA A 114 6.50 10.85 -9.70
C ALA A 114 7.48 11.95 -10.07
N LEU A 115 7.16 12.67 -11.14
CA LEU A 115 7.77 13.96 -11.44
C LEU A 115 6.69 15.01 -11.61
N ARG A 116 6.93 16.21 -11.08
CA ARG A 116 6.08 17.37 -11.34
C ARG A 116 6.16 17.76 -12.82
N ALA A 117 5.15 18.52 -13.27
CA ALA A 117 5.08 18.99 -14.65
C ALA A 117 6.31 19.80 -15.11
N ASP A 118 7.00 20.48 -14.18
CA ASP A 118 8.18 21.31 -14.46
C ASP A 118 9.50 20.51 -14.52
N GLN A 119 9.51 19.24 -14.10
CA GLN A 119 10.70 18.38 -14.06
C GLN A 119 10.95 17.64 -15.40
N ILE A 120 10.80 18.35 -16.52
CA ILE A 120 10.87 17.76 -17.87
C ILE A 120 12.25 17.13 -18.13
N ALA A 121 13.33 17.80 -17.70
CA ALA A 121 14.71 17.31 -17.90
C ALA A 121 14.98 15.98 -17.19
N GLU A 122 14.31 15.74 -16.06
CA GLU A 122 14.47 14.53 -15.25
C GLU A 122 13.72 13.33 -15.83
N ARG A 123 12.80 13.55 -16.77
CA ARG A 123 11.90 12.50 -17.25
C ARG A 123 12.61 11.34 -17.94
N ALA A 124 13.70 11.63 -18.67
CA ALA A 124 14.41 10.61 -19.45
C ALA A 124 14.98 9.47 -18.59
N ASP A 125 15.42 9.79 -17.37
CA ASP A 125 16.09 8.86 -16.45
C ASP A 125 15.24 8.54 -15.20
N ALA A 126 13.96 8.90 -15.20
CA ALA A 126 13.07 8.70 -14.05
C ALA A 126 12.90 7.21 -13.71
N ASP A 127 12.46 6.41 -14.69
CA ASP A 127 12.18 4.99 -14.46
C ASP A 127 13.46 4.18 -14.22
N SER A 128 14.59 4.55 -14.82
CA SER A 128 15.87 3.88 -14.54
C SER A 128 16.33 4.13 -13.11
N ARG A 129 16.27 5.39 -12.63
CA ARG A 129 16.59 5.71 -11.23
C ARG A 129 15.72 4.97 -10.24
N GLU A 130 14.42 4.91 -10.49
CA GLU A 130 13.51 4.16 -9.61
C GLU A 130 13.87 2.67 -9.58
N ARG A 131 14.12 2.05 -10.74
CA ARG A 131 14.53 0.63 -10.81
C ARG A 131 15.85 0.37 -10.08
N GLU A 132 16.84 1.24 -10.25
CA GLU A 132 18.14 1.13 -9.59
C GLU A 132 18.00 1.28 -8.06
N ALA A 133 17.20 2.23 -7.59
CA ALA A 133 16.92 2.44 -6.18
C ALA A 133 16.17 1.25 -5.56
N LEU A 134 15.15 0.74 -6.24
CA LEU A 134 14.40 -0.45 -5.81
C LEU A 134 15.28 -1.69 -5.76
N PHE A 135 16.15 -1.90 -6.76
CA PHE A 135 17.10 -3.01 -6.76
C PHE A 135 18.07 -2.89 -5.58
N GLU A 136 18.64 -1.70 -5.34
CA GLU A 136 19.52 -1.44 -4.20
C GLU A 136 18.85 -1.73 -2.86
N LEU A 137 17.59 -1.30 -2.70
CA LEU A 137 16.80 -1.57 -1.50
C LEU A 137 16.48 -3.06 -1.36
N ALA A 138 16.12 -3.73 -2.46
CA ALA A 138 15.80 -5.15 -2.46
C ALA A 138 16.99 -6.03 -2.05
N GLU A 139 18.20 -5.72 -2.56
CA GLU A 139 19.44 -6.38 -2.13
C GLU A 139 19.69 -6.20 -0.64
N PHE A 140 19.43 -4.99 -0.11
CA PHE A 140 19.55 -4.71 1.32
C PHE A 140 18.51 -5.47 2.16
N CYS A 141 17.30 -5.67 1.65
CA CYS A 141 16.22 -6.35 2.34
C CYS A 141 16.38 -7.89 2.43
N LYS A 142 17.21 -8.51 1.58
CA LYS A 142 17.44 -9.97 1.56
C LYS A 142 17.70 -10.62 2.93
N PRO A 143 18.69 -10.19 3.73
CA PRO A 143 18.99 -10.83 5.01
C PRO A 143 17.87 -10.68 6.05
N TYR A 144 16.95 -9.73 5.85
CA TYR A 144 15.82 -9.45 6.72
C TYR A 144 14.54 -10.20 6.32
N GLY A 145 14.55 -10.89 5.17
CA GLY A 145 13.35 -11.56 4.65
C GLY A 145 12.21 -10.59 4.28
N VAL A 146 12.51 -9.30 4.11
CA VAL A 146 11.52 -8.26 3.78
C VAL A 146 11.39 -8.15 2.26
N ARG A 147 10.16 -8.10 1.74
CA ARG A 147 9.88 -7.73 0.35
C ARG A 147 9.43 -6.28 0.29
N VAL A 148 9.92 -5.55 -0.70
CA VAL A 148 9.45 -4.20 -1.03
C VAL A 148 8.23 -4.35 -1.93
N ALA A 149 7.10 -3.80 -1.51
CA ALA A 149 5.87 -3.80 -2.27
C ALA A 149 5.67 -2.43 -2.93
N LEU A 150 5.85 -2.36 -4.26
CA LEU A 150 5.77 -1.14 -5.04
C LEU A 150 4.31 -0.81 -5.37
N GLU A 151 3.78 0.22 -4.74
CA GLU A 151 2.39 0.65 -4.86
C GLU A 151 2.13 1.50 -6.11
N ASN A 152 1.07 1.16 -6.85
CA ASN A 152 0.56 2.05 -7.90
C ASN A 152 -0.10 3.28 -7.28
N ILE A 153 0.39 4.47 -7.62
CA ILE A 153 -0.19 5.75 -7.18
C ILE A 153 -0.80 6.47 -8.37
N PHE A 154 -1.87 7.22 -8.12
CA PHE A 154 -2.57 8.00 -9.13
C PHE A 154 -2.02 9.42 -9.29
N SER A 155 -2.29 10.03 -10.44
CA SER A 155 -1.92 11.41 -10.72
C SER A 155 -2.74 12.38 -9.86
N THR A 156 -2.07 13.19 -9.04
CA THR A 156 -2.72 14.16 -8.14
C THR A 156 -2.76 15.57 -8.71
N GLU A 157 -1.93 15.85 -9.71
CA GLU A 157 -1.76 17.18 -10.31
C GLU A 157 -1.69 17.10 -11.85
N PRO A 158 -2.23 18.11 -12.56
CA PRO A 158 -2.10 18.16 -14.02
C PRO A 158 -0.64 18.19 -14.49
N GLY A 159 -0.31 17.33 -15.46
CA GLY A 159 1.02 17.27 -16.06
C GLY A 159 2.07 16.53 -15.22
N GLN A 160 1.69 16.00 -14.05
CA GLN A 160 2.53 15.07 -13.29
C GLN A 160 2.83 13.83 -14.15
N TYR A 161 4.08 13.38 -14.11
CA TYR A 161 4.45 12.07 -14.63
C TYR A 161 4.39 11.05 -13.51
N ARG A 162 3.68 9.95 -13.76
CA ARG A 162 3.66 8.71 -12.97
C ARG A 162 3.53 7.53 -13.91
N GLN A 163 4.01 6.38 -13.45
CA GLN A 163 3.74 5.10 -14.11
C GLN A 163 2.25 4.74 -13.92
N THR A 164 1.63 4.26 -14.99
CA THR A 164 0.33 3.56 -14.91
C THR A 164 0.46 2.29 -14.06
N PRO A 165 -0.65 1.71 -13.55
CA PRO A 165 -0.60 0.44 -12.85
C PRO A 165 0.09 -0.68 -13.67
N ALA A 166 -0.16 -0.76 -14.99
CA ALA A 166 0.51 -1.71 -15.86
C ALA A 166 2.01 -1.43 -16.02
N GLU A 167 2.44 -0.16 -16.06
CA GLU A 167 3.86 0.21 -16.10
C GLU A 167 4.56 -0.11 -14.77
N VAL A 168 3.90 0.05 -13.61
CA VAL A 168 4.41 -0.43 -12.31
C VAL A 168 4.65 -1.95 -12.35
N ALA A 169 3.73 -2.72 -12.91
CA ALA A 169 3.92 -4.15 -13.11
C ALA A 169 5.11 -4.48 -14.02
N GLN A 170 5.34 -3.67 -15.07
CA GLN A 170 6.50 -3.81 -15.94
C GLN A 170 7.81 -3.47 -15.21
N THR A 171 7.80 -2.44 -14.36
CA THR A 171 8.94 -2.06 -13.50
C THR A 171 9.35 -3.23 -12.60
N VAL A 172 8.40 -3.84 -11.89
CA VAL A 172 8.67 -5.02 -11.03
C VAL A 172 9.24 -6.19 -11.84
N LYS A 173 8.65 -6.50 -13.00
CA LYS A 173 9.14 -7.57 -13.89
C LYS A 173 10.54 -7.29 -14.42
N ALA A 174 10.85 -6.04 -14.76
CA ALA A 174 12.14 -5.62 -15.29
C ALA A 174 13.24 -5.66 -14.23
N ILE A 175 12.92 -5.36 -12.97
CA ILE A 175 13.85 -5.53 -11.84
C ILE A 175 14.17 -7.02 -11.64
N GLY A 176 13.16 -7.89 -11.74
CA GLY A 176 13.35 -9.35 -11.75
C GLY A 176 13.95 -9.90 -10.45
N HIS A 177 13.59 -9.31 -9.31
CA HIS A 177 14.18 -9.62 -8.01
C HIS A 177 13.10 -10.13 -7.03
N ASP A 178 13.34 -11.25 -6.35
CA ASP A 178 12.35 -11.92 -5.48
C ASP A 178 11.86 -11.06 -4.29
N ASN A 179 12.72 -10.15 -3.81
CA ASN A 179 12.35 -9.16 -2.77
C ASN A 179 11.64 -7.90 -3.31
N VAL A 180 11.21 -7.85 -4.57
CA VAL A 180 10.37 -6.77 -5.11
C VAL A 180 9.09 -7.38 -5.68
N VAL A 181 7.96 -6.90 -5.19
CA VAL A 181 6.63 -7.26 -5.68
C VAL A 181 5.84 -5.99 -5.98
N ALA A 182 4.77 -6.10 -6.75
CA ALA A 182 3.79 -5.02 -6.85
C ALA A 182 2.87 -5.03 -5.63
N LEU A 183 2.36 -3.85 -5.28
CA LEU A 183 1.20 -3.65 -4.43
C LEU A 183 0.10 -3.07 -5.31
N ILE A 184 -1.07 -3.72 -5.30
CA ILE A 184 -2.25 -3.17 -5.97
C ILE A 184 -3.06 -2.38 -4.95
N ASP A 185 -3.07 -1.07 -5.07
CA ASP A 185 -4.16 -0.27 -4.52
C ASP A 185 -5.24 -0.15 -5.61
N PHE A 186 -6.40 -0.76 -5.36
CA PHE A 186 -7.47 -0.86 -6.33
C PHE A 186 -8.16 0.49 -6.59
N SER A 187 -8.32 1.33 -5.56
CA SER A 187 -8.92 2.66 -5.71
C SER A 187 -7.98 3.57 -6.48
N HIS A 188 -6.68 3.56 -6.17
CA HIS A 188 -5.66 4.31 -6.91
C HIS A 188 -5.62 3.88 -8.37
N ALA A 189 -5.64 2.57 -8.64
CA ALA A 189 -5.67 2.06 -10.01
C ALA A 189 -6.92 2.52 -10.76
N TYR A 190 -8.07 2.59 -10.09
CA TYR A 190 -9.33 3.06 -10.68
C TYR A 190 -9.30 4.57 -10.96
N LEU A 191 -8.82 5.38 -10.02
CA LEU A 191 -8.63 6.83 -10.18
C LEU A 191 -7.70 7.14 -11.35
N GLU A 192 -6.54 6.49 -11.41
CA GLU A 192 -5.56 6.69 -12.49
C GLU A 192 -6.11 6.22 -13.84
N SER A 193 -6.86 5.11 -13.86
CA SER A 193 -7.48 4.61 -15.08
C SER A 193 -8.52 5.60 -15.63
N THR A 194 -9.39 6.14 -14.77
CA THR A 194 -10.35 7.17 -15.17
C THR A 194 -9.65 8.44 -15.62
N TYR A 195 -8.62 8.90 -14.89
CA TYR A 195 -7.87 10.11 -15.22
C TYR A 195 -7.22 10.03 -16.61
N ARG A 196 -6.65 8.86 -16.96
CA ARG A 196 -5.93 8.66 -18.23
C ARG A 196 -6.76 8.02 -19.34
N GLY A 197 -8.02 7.69 -19.09
CA GLY A 197 -8.88 6.99 -20.05
C GLY A 197 -8.41 5.57 -20.36
N LEU A 198 -7.86 4.87 -19.36
CA LEU A 198 -7.41 3.48 -19.46
C LEU A 198 -8.52 2.52 -19.05
N ASP A 199 -8.40 1.26 -19.49
CA ASP A 199 -9.25 0.17 -19.01
C ASP A 199 -8.76 -0.32 -17.64
N PHE A 200 -9.55 -0.06 -16.60
CA PHE A 200 -9.25 -0.42 -15.22
C PHE A 200 -9.01 -1.94 -15.04
N ARG A 201 -9.79 -2.79 -15.71
CA ARG A 201 -9.63 -4.25 -15.59
C ARG A 201 -8.35 -4.73 -16.23
N GLU A 202 -7.98 -4.19 -17.40
CA GLU A 202 -6.69 -4.49 -18.03
C GLU A 202 -5.50 -4.05 -17.18
N GLN A 203 -5.59 -2.88 -16.53
CA GLN A 203 -4.57 -2.43 -15.58
C GLN A 203 -4.38 -3.43 -14.43
N LEU A 204 -5.48 -3.90 -13.81
CA LEU A 204 -5.41 -4.89 -12.74
C LEU A 204 -4.86 -6.25 -13.23
N ARG A 205 -5.27 -6.72 -14.41
CA ARG A 205 -4.75 -7.96 -15.02
C ARG A 205 -3.24 -7.91 -15.22
N ALA A 206 -2.70 -6.74 -15.58
CA ALA A 206 -1.25 -6.57 -15.77
C ALA A 206 -0.47 -6.70 -14.46
N MET A 207 -1.03 -6.18 -13.35
CA MET A 207 -0.42 -6.17 -12.03
C MET A 207 -0.54 -7.49 -11.27
N ALA A 208 -1.71 -8.13 -11.31
CA ALA A 208 -2.03 -9.28 -10.45
C ALA A 208 -0.95 -10.39 -10.43
N PRO A 209 -0.33 -10.80 -11.56
CA PRO A 209 0.68 -11.86 -11.56
C PRO A 209 1.97 -11.54 -10.80
N VAL A 210 2.21 -10.27 -10.47
CA VAL A 210 3.39 -9.82 -9.70
C VAL A 210 3.00 -9.14 -8.39
N ALA A 211 1.72 -9.15 -8.02
CA ALA A 211 1.22 -8.52 -6.81
C ALA A 211 1.40 -9.42 -5.60
N GLY A 212 2.12 -8.94 -4.58
CA GLY A 212 2.41 -9.63 -3.33
C GLY A 212 1.82 -8.95 -2.09
N HIS A 213 1.09 -7.85 -2.27
CA HIS A 213 0.38 -7.11 -1.24
C HIS A 213 -0.77 -6.33 -1.90
N LEU A 214 -1.88 -6.12 -1.19
CA LEU A 214 -3.08 -5.51 -1.76
C LEU A 214 -3.65 -4.48 -0.78
N HIS A 215 -3.98 -3.29 -1.27
CA HIS A 215 -4.74 -2.28 -0.53
C HIS A 215 -6.17 -2.22 -1.05
N VAL A 216 -7.13 -2.46 -0.16
CA VAL A 216 -8.56 -2.47 -0.49
C VAL A 216 -9.29 -1.40 0.33
N HIS A 217 -9.97 -0.52 -0.38
CA HIS A 217 -10.90 0.46 0.14
C HIS A 217 -11.73 0.94 -1.04
N ASP A 218 -12.92 1.46 -0.76
CA ASP A 218 -13.87 1.75 -1.81
C ASP A 218 -13.83 3.21 -2.26
N SER A 219 -14.12 3.40 -3.54
CA SER A 219 -14.25 4.70 -4.19
C SER A 219 -15.17 4.59 -5.41
N PHE A 220 -15.26 5.66 -6.19
CA PHE A 220 -16.01 5.68 -7.45
C PHE A 220 -15.09 5.93 -8.66
N GLY A 221 -13.77 5.86 -8.45
CA GLY A 221 -12.77 6.08 -9.49
C GLY A 221 -12.82 7.48 -10.11
N ARG A 222 -13.37 8.50 -9.43
CA ARG A 222 -13.49 9.87 -9.96
C ARG A 222 -12.35 10.74 -9.43
N PRO A 223 -11.44 11.23 -10.28
CA PRO A 223 -10.33 12.09 -9.84
C PRO A 223 -10.82 13.40 -9.18
N GLN A 224 -10.04 13.93 -8.23
CA GLN A 224 -10.38 15.18 -7.51
C GLN A 224 -10.58 16.39 -8.45
N GLY A 225 -9.75 16.48 -9.50
CA GLY A 225 -9.80 17.58 -10.46
C GLY A 225 -9.61 18.94 -9.79
N PHE A 226 -10.55 19.86 -10.00
CA PHE A 226 -10.55 21.20 -9.40
C PHE A 226 -11.52 21.33 -8.21
N TYR A 227 -12.25 20.26 -7.86
CA TYR A 227 -13.27 20.34 -6.82
C TYR A 227 -12.61 20.56 -5.46
N GLN A 228 -13.13 21.49 -4.67
CA GLN A 228 -12.68 21.76 -3.31
C GLN A 228 -13.88 21.62 -2.38
N PRO A 229 -13.96 20.54 -1.58
CA PRO A 229 -15.05 20.36 -0.64
C PRO A 229 -14.97 21.40 0.48
N TYR A 230 -16.13 21.84 1.00
CA TYR A 230 -16.15 22.59 2.26
C TYR A 230 -16.03 21.66 3.48
N PHE A 231 -16.68 20.50 3.39
CA PHE A 231 -16.55 19.39 4.34
C PHE A 231 -16.06 18.13 3.62
N ASP A 232 -15.15 17.36 4.23
CA ASP A 232 -14.62 16.11 3.63
C ASP A 232 -15.72 15.11 3.22
N GLN A 233 -16.90 15.17 3.86
CA GLN A 233 -18.06 14.35 3.53
C GLN A 233 -18.65 14.67 2.15
N GLU A 234 -18.43 15.87 1.62
CA GLU A 234 -18.91 16.25 0.28
C GLU A 234 -18.20 15.46 -0.81
N ASN A 235 -16.90 15.21 -0.66
CA ASN A 235 -16.17 14.30 -1.55
C ASN A 235 -16.82 12.90 -1.55
N THR A 236 -17.23 12.40 -0.38
CA THR A 236 -17.92 11.11 -0.26
C THR A 236 -19.30 11.14 -0.91
N ALA A 237 -20.08 12.18 -0.66
CA ALA A 237 -21.41 12.37 -1.23
C ALA A 237 -21.38 12.45 -2.77
N LEU A 238 -20.32 13.04 -3.33
CA LEU A 238 -20.13 13.18 -4.78
C LEU A 238 -19.33 12.03 -5.41
N GLY A 239 -18.73 11.17 -4.59
CA GLY A 239 -17.84 10.10 -5.03
C GLY A 239 -16.54 10.59 -5.66
N ILE A 240 -16.00 11.72 -5.21
CA ILE A 240 -14.85 12.40 -5.81
C ILE A 240 -13.61 12.22 -4.93
N GLY A 241 -12.51 11.79 -5.55
CA GLY A 241 -11.20 11.66 -4.93
C GLY A 241 -10.93 10.27 -4.38
N ASP A 242 -9.84 10.20 -3.63
CA ASP A 242 -9.43 9.01 -2.91
C ASP A 242 -10.10 8.98 -1.53
N LEU A 243 -11.10 8.11 -1.40
CA LEU A 243 -12.11 8.25 -0.34
C LEU A 243 -11.87 7.37 0.88
N HIS A 244 -11.05 6.31 0.74
CA HIS A 244 -10.78 5.33 1.79
C HIS A 244 -12.05 4.82 2.48
N MET A 245 -13.11 4.54 1.69
CA MET A 245 -14.41 4.15 2.23
C MET A 245 -14.47 2.67 2.64
N PRO A 246 -15.39 2.31 3.56
CA PRO A 246 -15.74 0.92 3.83
C PRO A 246 -16.04 0.14 2.57
N LEU A 247 -15.65 -1.14 2.55
CA LEU A 247 -15.91 -2.01 1.40
C LEU A 247 -17.42 -2.15 1.16
N GLY A 248 -17.82 -1.95 -0.10
CA GLY A 248 -19.22 -2.01 -0.55
C GLY A 248 -19.95 -0.67 -0.56
N TRP A 249 -19.28 0.44 -0.19
CA TRP A 249 -19.88 1.78 -0.28
C TRP A 249 -19.65 2.46 -1.63
N GLY A 250 -18.65 2.04 -2.38
CA GLY A 250 -18.33 2.55 -3.72
C GLY A 250 -18.90 1.69 -4.83
N ASP A 251 -18.32 1.79 -6.02
CA ASP A 251 -18.74 1.02 -7.20
C ASP A 251 -17.66 0.09 -7.77
N ILE A 252 -16.60 -0.19 -6.99
CA ILE A 252 -15.59 -1.20 -7.36
C ILE A 252 -16.24 -2.60 -7.35
N ASP A 253 -16.17 -3.30 -8.49
CA ASP A 253 -16.68 -4.66 -8.64
C ASP A 253 -15.75 -5.71 -7.97
N TRP A 254 -15.74 -5.70 -6.64
CA TRP A 254 -14.89 -6.57 -5.82
C TRP A 254 -15.08 -8.06 -6.13
N GLN A 255 -16.33 -8.52 -6.26
CA GLN A 255 -16.62 -9.93 -6.54
C GLN A 255 -16.10 -10.32 -7.93
N GLY A 256 -16.32 -9.50 -8.96
CA GLY A 256 -15.79 -9.75 -10.30
C GLY A 256 -14.26 -9.69 -10.35
N ILE A 257 -13.61 -8.88 -9.52
CA ILE A 257 -12.14 -8.80 -9.44
C ILE A 257 -11.56 -10.07 -8.80
N PHE A 258 -12.07 -10.46 -7.63
CA PHE A 258 -11.53 -11.61 -6.87
C PHE A 258 -11.93 -12.96 -7.45
N SER A 259 -12.97 -13.01 -8.31
CA SER A 259 -13.31 -14.20 -9.11
C SER A 259 -12.46 -14.35 -10.38
N GLU A 260 -11.63 -13.36 -10.72
CA GLU A 260 -10.85 -13.35 -11.96
C GLU A 260 -9.34 -13.42 -11.70
N LEU A 261 -8.83 -12.54 -10.84
CA LEU A 261 -7.39 -12.29 -10.70
C LEU A 261 -6.72 -13.34 -9.82
N THR A 262 -5.45 -13.65 -10.13
CA THR A 262 -4.57 -14.50 -9.31
C THR A 262 -3.35 -13.69 -8.88
N PHE A 263 -3.06 -13.72 -7.58
CA PHE A 263 -1.95 -12.98 -6.95
C PHE A 263 -0.79 -13.90 -6.58
N LEU A 264 0.36 -13.33 -6.20
CA LEU A 264 1.50 -14.12 -5.71
C LEU A 264 1.17 -14.82 -4.39
N PRO A 265 1.85 -15.93 -4.05
CA PRO A 265 1.76 -16.52 -2.72
C PRO A 265 2.14 -15.53 -1.61
N ASP A 266 1.66 -15.82 -0.40
CA ASP A 266 1.92 -15.02 0.80
C ASP A 266 1.50 -13.56 0.65
N THR A 267 0.39 -13.32 -0.06
CA THR A 267 -0.19 -11.98 -0.27
C THR A 267 -1.12 -11.63 0.88
N VAL A 268 -0.99 -10.40 1.39
CA VAL A 268 -1.91 -9.85 2.39
C VAL A 268 -2.95 -8.96 1.70
N LEU A 269 -4.20 -9.05 2.16
CA LEU A 269 -5.30 -8.17 1.78
C LEU A 269 -5.51 -7.13 2.86
N MET A 270 -4.91 -5.96 2.70
CA MET A 270 -4.89 -4.88 3.68
C MET A 270 -5.99 -3.86 3.40
N MET A 271 -6.84 -3.57 4.38
CA MET A 271 -7.88 -2.55 4.24
C MET A 271 -7.35 -1.18 4.70
N GLU A 272 -7.38 -0.20 3.81
CA GLU A 272 -7.08 1.20 4.16
C GLU A 272 -8.37 1.98 4.36
N ILE A 273 -9.05 1.73 5.47
CA ILE A 273 -10.31 2.41 5.80
C ILE A 273 -10.01 3.65 6.63
N GLY A 274 -10.45 4.81 6.16
CA GLY A 274 -10.20 6.08 6.83
C GLY A 274 -10.72 6.10 8.27
N ARG A 275 -9.99 6.77 9.18
CA ARG A 275 -10.30 6.80 10.63
C ARG A 275 -11.74 7.22 10.97
N ARG A 276 -12.35 8.05 10.12
CA ARG A 276 -13.76 8.49 10.27
C ARG A 276 -14.77 7.35 10.11
N TYR A 277 -14.34 6.20 9.59
CA TYR A 277 -15.15 5.00 9.35
C TYR A 277 -14.77 3.82 10.26
N ARG A 278 -14.17 4.09 11.43
CA ARG A 278 -13.82 3.04 12.41
C ARG A 278 -15.03 2.21 12.85
N ALA A 279 -16.20 2.82 12.94
CA ALA A 279 -17.42 2.10 13.31
C ALA A 279 -17.83 1.06 12.27
N GLU A 280 -17.41 1.23 11.02
CA GLU A 280 -17.70 0.38 9.87
C GLU A 280 -16.61 -0.67 9.58
N GLN A 281 -15.49 -0.64 10.31
CA GLN A 281 -14.42 -1.64 10.19
C GLN A 281 -14.91 -3.08 10.39
N PRO A 282 -15.76 -3.43 11.38
CA PRO A 282 -16.25 -4.80 11.52
C PRO A 282 -16.96 -5.33 10.27
N ALA A 283 -17.83 -4.54 9.65
CA ALA A 283 -18.52 -4.93 8.42
C ALA A 283 -17.56 -5.04 7.22
N SER A 284 -16.56 -4.15 7.14
CA SER A 284 -15.51 -4.23 6.11
C SER A 284 -14.68 -5.50 6.27
N LEU A 285 -14.35 -5.90 7.51
CA LEU A 285 -13.62 -7.14 7.79
C LEU A 285 -14.41 -8.39 7.38
N GLU A 286 -15.72 -8.40 7.61
CA GLU A 286 -16.59 -9.48 7.11
C GLU A 286 -16.58 -9.57 5.58
N MET A 287 -16.67 -8.43 4.90
CA MET A 287 -16.60 -8.37 3.43
C MET A 287 -15.23 -8.83 2.91
N ALA A 288 -14.13 -8.39 3.51
CA ALA A 288 -12.77 -8.81 3.14
C ALA A 288 -12.59 -10.34 3.29
N ARG A 289 -13.08 -10.92 4.40
CA ARG A 289 -13.07 -12.37 4.62
C ARG A 289 -13.90 -13.12 3.55
N HIS A 290 -15.04 -12.56 3.16
CA HIS A 290 -15.85 -13.12 2.08
C HIS A 290 -15.10 -13.12 0.74
N LEU A 291 -14.44 -12.01 0.38
CA LEU A 291 -13.60 -11.92 -0.83
C LEU A 291 -12.46 -12.95 -0.83
N MET A 292 -11.80 -13.15 0.32
CA MET A 292 -10.78 -14.18 0.48
C MET A 292 -11.35 -15.60 0.32
N SER A 293 -12.56 -15.87 0.78
CA SER A 293 -13.25 -17.16 0.57
C SER A 293 -13.51 -17.41 -0.91
N LEU A 294 -14.11 -16.44 -1.61
CA LEU A 294 -14.38 -16.51 -3.05
C LEU A 294 -13.11 -16.78 -3.86
N TYR A 295 -12.03 -16.06 -3.54
CA TYR A 295 -10.71 -16.28 -4.15
C TYR A 295 -10.21 -17.71 -3.92
N THR A 296 -10.32 -18.20 -2.68
CA THR A 296 -9.83 -19.52 -2.28
C THR A 296 -10.58 -20.65 -2.97
N GLU A 297 -11.92 -20.56 -3.02
CA GLU A 297 -12.77 -21.54 -3.71
C GLU A 297 -12.41 -21.64 -5.20
N ARG A 298 -12.25 -20.51 -5.88
CA ARG A 298 -11.79 -20.47 -7.27
C ARG A 298 -10.42 -21.13 -7.46
N MET A 299 -9.47 -20.84 -6.58
CA MET A 299 -8.11 -21.41 -6.66
C MET A 299 -8.10 -22.93 -6.42
N GLN A 300 -9.04 -23.46 -5.64
CA GLN A 300 -9.21 -24.91 -5.46
C GLN A 300 -9.76 -25.57 -6.72
N ILE A 301 -10.81 -25.00 -7.31
CA ILE A 301 -11.40 -25.50 -8.56
C ILE A 301 -10.39 -25.48 -9.71
N ALA A 302 -9.55 -24.45 -9.81
CA ALA A 302 -8.54 -24.35 -10.86
C ALA A 302 -7.36 -25.33 -10.69
N ALA A 303 -7.21 -25.95 -9.51
CA ALA A 303 -6.13 -26.90 -9.20
C ALA A 303 -6.54 -28.38 -9.35
N GLU A 304 -7.83 -28.65 -9.55
CA GLU A 304 -8.41 -29.96 -9.87
C GLU A 304 -8.41 -30.24 -11.39
#